data_AF-A0A5S9ITG0-F1
#
_entry.id   AF-A0A5S9ITG0-F1
#
_cell.length_a   1.000
_cell.length_b   1.000
_cell.length_c   1.000
_cell.angle_alpha   90.00
_cell.angle_beta   90.00
_cell.angle_gamma   90.00
#
_symmetry.space_group_name_H-M   'P 1'
#
loop_
_entity.id
_entity.type
_entity.pdbx_description
1 polymer ?
#
loop_
_entity_poly.entity_id
_entity_poly.type
_entity_poly.pdbx_seq_one_letter_code
_entity_poly.pdbx_strand_id
1 'polypeptide(L)'
;MHIDAVQEEWSTGVTTVFDRSIYGDRAFADVLYGYGHIDELGFGSYMQHRECMERQLLVPQQVIYLDVSVDTAINRIQKRGRDCEKGITRDYLERLSEAYEKIISELEGKTNVQRYRWEDGSDVEDIKIEGLLEYEEIRC
;
A
#
# COMPACT_ATOMS: atom_id res chain seq x y z
N MET A 1 -5.82 15.37 -2.10
CA MET A 1 -4.79 14.79 -1.21
C MET A 1 -3.59 14.27 -2.00
N HIS A 2 -3.72 13.25 -2.87
CA HIS A 2 -2.56 12.73 -3.62
C HIS A 2 -2.04 13.70 -4.69
N ILE A 3 -2.95 14.37 -5.42
CA ILE A 3 -2.59 15.36 -6.44
C ILE A 3 -1.98 16.61 -5.82
N ASP A 4 -2.56 17.12 -4.73
CA ASP A 4 -2.05 18.33 -4.06
C ASP A 4 -0.63 18.10 -3.50
N ALA A 5 -0.37 16.92 -2.96
CA ALA A 5 0.95 16.55 -2.44
C ALA A 5 2.00 16.39 -3.56
N VAL A 6 1.61 15.85 -4.72
CA VAL A 6 2.49 15.81 -5.92
C VAL A 6 2.76 17.22 -6.43
N GLN A 7 1.76 18.11 -6.41
CA GLN A 7 1.95 19.52 -6.79
C GLN A 7 2.90 20.24 -5.83
N GLU A 8 2.78 19.96 -4.53
CA GLU A 8 3.70 20.51 -3.52
C GLU A 8 5.13 19.98 -3.74
N GLU A 9 5.31 18.67 -3.93
CA GLU A 9 6.61 18.05 -4.25
C GLU A 9 7.26 18.70 -5.48
N TRP A 10 6.48 18.90 -6.56
CA TRP A 10 6.98 19.53 -7.78
C TRP A 10 7.33 21.02 -7.61
N SER A 11 6.63 21.72 -6.73
CA SER A 11 6.87 23.15 -6.49
C SER A 11 8.01 23.42 -5.51
N THR A 12 8.21 22.54 -4.52
CA THR A 12 9.18 22.72 -3.43
C THR A 12 10.42 21.86 -3.55
N GLY A 13 10.38 20.79 -4.34
CA GLY A 13 11.43 19.78 -4.43
C GLY A 13 11.54 18.88 -3.19
N VAL A 14 10.54 18.91 -2.29
CA VAL A 14 10.53 18.12 -1.06
C VAL A 14 9.87 16.76 -1.31
N THR A 15 10.59 15.68 -1.00
CA THR A 15 10.07 14.31 -1.07
C THR A 15 8.86 14.14 -0.15
N THR A 16 7.76 13.63 -0.70
CA THR A 16 6.54 13.35 0.08
C THR A 16 6.35 11.86 0.28
N VAL A 17 6.06 11.46 1.52
CA VAL A 17 5.75 10.07 1.88
C VAL A 17 4.23 9.92 2.02
N PHE A 18 3.67 8.92 1.35
CA PHE A 18 2.26 8.56 1.45
C PHE A 18 2.09 7.26 2.24
N ASP A 19 1.33 7.32 3.33
CA ASP A 19 0.83 6.11 4.00
C ASP A 19 -0.49 5.68 3.34
N ARG A 20 -0.56 4.43 2.89
CA ARG A 20 -1.70 3.83 2.16
C ARG A 20 -2.14 4.66 0.95
N SER A 21 -1.37 4.53 -0.14
CA SER A 21 -1.74 5.08 -1.44
C SER A 21 -2.95 4.34 -2.05
N ILE A 22 -3.49 4.88 -3.15
CA ILE A 22 -4.63 4.28 -3.87
C ILE A 22 -4.36 2.83 -4.29
N TYR A 23 -3.09 2.47 -4.48
CA TYR A 23 -2.67 1.12 -4.86
C TYR A 23 -3.00 0.11 -3.75
N GLY A 24 -2.86 0.51 -2.49
CA GLY A 24 -3.15 -0.36 -1.34
C GLY A 24 -4.65 -0.55 -1.06
N ASP A 25 -5.51 0.36 -1.51
CA ASP A 25 -6.96 0.30 -1.27
C ASP A 25 -7.61 -0.90 -2.00
N ARG A 26 -7.09 -1.24 -3.18
CA ARG A 26 -7.56 -2.39 -3.98
C ARG A 26 -7.54 -3.70 -3.20
N ALA A 27 -6.54 -3.90 -2.33
CA ALA A 27 -6.43 -5.13 -1.54
C ALA A 27 -7.69 -5.35 -0.69
N PHE A 28 -8.23 -4.30 -0.10
CA PHE A 28 -9.44 -4.38 0.72
C PHE A 28 -10.68 -4.65 -0.13
N ALA A 29 -10.81 -4.00 -1.29
CA ALA A 29 -11.92 -4.24 -2.19
C ALA A 29 -11.95 -5.69 -2.69
N ASP A 30 -10.79 -6.25 -3.07
CA ASP A 30 -10.65 -7.64 -3.52
C ASP A 30 -11.04 -8.63 -2.40
N VAL A 31 -10.60 -8.38 -1.17
CA VAL A 31 -10.93 -9.22 -0.01
C VAL A 31 -12.43 -9.13 0.31
N LEU A 32 -13.00 -7.93 0.38
CA LEU A 32 -14.42 -7.73 0.70
C LEU A 32 -15.34 -8.32 -0.37
N TYR A 33 -14.97 -8.21 -1.64
CA TYR A 33 -15.67 -8.89 -2.74
C TYR A 33 -15.59 -10.42 -2.59
N GLY A 34 -14.40 -10.95 -2.25
CA GLY A 34 -14.21 -12.38 -2.00
C GLY A 34 -15.01 -12.94 -0.82
N TYR A 35 -15.40 -12.11 0.15
CA TYR A 35 -16.32 -12.46 1.24
C TYR A 35 -17.80 -12.26 0.90
N GLY A 36 -18.12 -11.73 -0.28
CA GLY A 36 -19.50 -11.42 -0.69
C GLY A 36 -20.09 -10.21 0.04
N HIS A 37 -19.25 -9.34 0.62
CA HIS A 37 -19.68 -8.08 1.22
C HIS A 37 -19.87 -6.96 0.19
N ILE A 38 -19.33 -7.15 -1.02
CA ILE A 38 -19.54 -6.30 -2.18
C ILE A 38 -20.16 -7.19 -3.26
N ASP A 39 -21.21 -6.71 -3.92
CA ASP A 39 -21.82 -7.38 -5.05
C ASP A 39 -21.01 -7.16 -6.35
N GLU A 40 -21.25 -7.98 -7.37
CA GLU A 40 -20.51 -7.91 -8.63
C GLU A 40 -20.65 -6.53 -9.31
N LEU A 41 -21.83 -5.91 -9.22
CA LEU A 41 -22.08 -4.58 -9.75
C LEU A 41 -21.30 -3.50 -8.98
N GLY A 42 -21.32 -3.54 -7.64
CA GLY A 42 -20.57 -2.61 -6.80
C GLY A 42 -19.07 -2.74 -7.01
N PHE A 43 -18.57 -3.97 -7.10
CA PHE A 43 -17.16 -4.24 -7.39
C PHE A 43 -16.77 -3.76 -8.79
N GLY A 44 -17.60 -4.04 -9.81
CA GLY A 44 -17.38 -3.56 -11.18
C GLY A 44 -17.38 -2.02 -11.29
N SER A 45 -18.21 -1.35 -10.51
CA SER A 45 -18.22 0.13 -10.43
C SER A 45 -16.96 0.67 -9.76
N TYR A 46 -16.54 0.07 -8.64
CA TYR A 46 -15.28 0.42 -7.98
C TYR A 46 -14.08 0.25 -8.91
N MET A 47 -14.00 -0.86 -9.63
CA MET A 47 -12.91 -1.14 -10.58
C MET A 47 -12.82 -0.09 -11.69
N GLN A 48 -13.96 0.30 -12.28
CA GLN A 48 -14.01 1.36 -13.29
C GLN A 48 -13.56 2.72 -12.73
N HIS A 49 -14.05 3.08 -11.54
CA HIS A 49 -13.67 4.34 -10.91
C HIS A 49 -12.17 4.38 -10.60
N ARG A 50 -11.63 3.26 -10.09
CA ARG A 50 -10.21 3.11 -9.82
C ARG A 50 -9.38 3.24 -11.09
N GLU A 51 -9.77 2.58 -12.18
CA GLU A 51 -9.06 2.68 -13.46
C GLU A 51 -9.00 4.13 -13.97
N CYS A 52 -10.10 4.88 -13.84
CA CYS A 52 -10.11 6.29 -14.19
C CYS A 52 -9.13 7.11 -13.34
N MET A 53 -9.09 6.86 -12.02
CA MET A 53 -8.17 7.55 -11.11
C MET A 53 -6.71 7.18 -11.37
N GLU A 54 -6.41 5.89 -11.55
CA GLU A 54 -5.04 5.40 -11.82
C GLU A 54 -4.43 6.06 -13.06
N ARG A 55 -5.22 6.33 -14.11
CA ARG A 55 -4.75 7.03 -15.32
C ARG A 55 -4.33 8.48 -15.08
N GLN A 56 -4.84 9.11 -14.02
CA GLN A 56 -4.51 10.49 -13.65
C GLN A 56 -3.41 10.57 -12.58
N LEU A 57 -3.05 9.44 -11.98
CA LEU A 57 -2.06 9.37 -10.92
C LEU A 57 -0.70 9.00 -11.51
N LEU A 58 0.32 9.69 -11.01
CA LEU A 58 1.69 9.31 -11.28
C LEU A 58 2.03 8.07 -10.48
N VAL A 59 2.74 7.15 -11.13
CA VAL A 59 3.32 6.00 -10.43
C VAL A 59 4.36 6.54 -9.44
N PRO A 60 4.33 6.11 -8.17
CA PRO A 60 5.32 6.54 -7.19
C PRO A 60 6.72 6.14 -7.67
N GLN A 61 7.71 7.00 -7.42
CA GLN A 61 9.11 6.73 -7.79
C GLN A 61 9.67 5.52 -7.04
N GLN A 62 9.18 5.29 -5.82
CA GLN A 62 9.60 4.22 -4.96
C GLN A 62 8.45 3.77 -4.06
N VAL A 63 8.39 2.47 -3.79
CA VAL A 63 7.42 1.85 -2.88
C VAL A 63 8.18 1.09 -1.81
N ILE A 64 7.89 1.40 -0.54
CA ILE A 64 8.43 0.68 0.61
C ILE A 64 7.34 -0.28 1.08
N TYR A 65 7.59 -1.58 0.95
CA TYR A 65 6.69 -2.63 1.41
C TYR A 65 7.22 -3.26 2.68
N LEU A 66 6.45 -3.13 3.77
CA LEU A 66 6.74 -3.75 5.06
C LEU A 66 6.02 -5.08 5.15
N ASP A 67 6.76 -6.17 4.92
CA ASP A 67 6.26 -7.54 4.97
C ASP A 67 6.18 -8.03 6.41
N VAL A 68 4.97 -8.33 6.88
CA VAL A 68 4.70 -8.77 8.26
C VAL A 68 4.00 -10.11 8.20
N SER A 69 4.50 -11.10 8.92
CA SER A 69 3.80 -12.38 9.04
C SER A 69 2.40 -12.24 9.67
N VAL A 70 1.46 -13.08 9.23
CA VAL A 70 0.08 -13.08 9.76
C VAL A 70 0.07 -13.32 11.27
N ASP A 71 0.97 -14.17 11.79
CA ASP A 71 1.11 -14.43 13.22
C ASP A 71 1.49 -13.16 13.99
N THR A 72 2.48 -12.41 13.51
CA THR A 72 2.88 -11.13 14.09
C THR A 72 1.77 -10.09 13.98
N ALA A 73 1.06 -10.02 12.85
CA ALA A 73 -0.07 -9.12 12.66
C ALA A 73 -1.19 -9.41 13.68
N ILE A 74 -1.55 -10.68 13.90
CA ILE A 74 -2.54 -11.10 14.90
C ILE A 74 -2.08 -10.70 16.31
N ASN A 75 -0.83 -10.98 16.67
CA ASN A 75 -0.28 -10.61 17.98
C ASN A 75 -0.35 -9.09 18.21
N ARG A 76 -0.01 -8.28 17.19
CA ARG A 76 -0.10 -6.81 17.24
C ARG A 76 -1.54 -6.31 17.37
N ILE A 77 -2.49 -6.92 16.67
CA ILE A 77 -3.93 -6.62 16.79
C ILE A 77 -4.40 -6.90 18.23
N GLN A 78 -4.10 -8.09 18.75
CA GLN A 78 -4.49 -8.47 20.11
C GLN A 78 -3.87 -7.56 21.17
N LYS A 79 -2.59 -7.18 21.03
CA LYS A 79 -1.90 -6.25 21.93
C LYS A 79 -2.52 -4.85 21.94
N ARG A 80 -3.05 -4.39 20.80
CA ARG A 80 -3.75 -3.09 20.69
C ARG A 80 -5.12 -3.11 21.38
N GLY A 81 -5.78 -4.27 21.42
CA GLY A 81 -7.00 -4.48 22.20
C GLY A 81 -8.20 -3.64 21.77
N ARG A 82 -8.26 -3.21 20.51
CA ARG A 82 -9.36 -2.37 20.00
C ARG A 82 -10.63 -3.20 19.79
N ASP A 83 -11.76 -2.72 20.30
CA ASP A 83 -13.03 -3.45 20.21
C ASP A 83 -13.49 -3.72 18.77
N CYS A 84 -13.19 -2.81 17.84
CA CYS A 84 -13.51 -2.96 16.43
C CYS A 84 -12.69 -4.05 15.70
N GLU A 85 -11.55 -4.46 16.27
CA GLU A 85 -10.64 -5.43 15.64
C GLU A 85 -10.91 -6.88 16.10
N LYS A 86 -11.83 -7.09 17.07
CA LYS A 86 -12.16 -8.42 17.63
C LYS A 86 -12.76 -9.42 16.64
N GLY A 87 -13.33 -8.93 15.53
CA GLY A 87 -13.91 -9.76 14.47
C GLY A 87 -12.93 -10.18 13.38
N ILE A 88 -11.67 -9.73 13.42
CA ILE A 88 -10.69 -10.03 12.37
C ILE A 88 -10.25 -11.49 12.50
N THR A 89 -10.50 -12.28 11.46
CA THR A 89 -10.11 -13.69 11.39
C THR A 89 -8.70 -13.85 10.82
N ARG A 90 -8.03 -14.97 11.12
CA ARG A 90 -6.76 -15.33 10.47
C ARG A 90 -6.91 -15.44 8.96
N ASP A 91 -7.96 -16.12 8.48
CA ASP A 91 -8.26 -16.27 7.05
C ASP A 91 -8.40 -14.91 6.34
N TYR A 92 -9.01 -13.92 6.99
CA TYR A 92 -9.08 -12.55 6.46
C TYR A 92 -7.70 -11.94 6.28
N LEU A 93 -6.81 -12.08 7.27
CA LEU A 93 -5.44 -11.55 7.20
C LEU A 93 -4.58 -12.29 6.18
N GLU A 94 -4.76 -13.60 6.01
CA GLU A 94 -4.08 -14.40 4.98
C GLU A 94 -4.49 -13.92 3.58
N ARG A 95 -5.79 -13.78 3.33
CA ARG A 95 -6.30 -13.25 2.05
C ARG A 95 -5.84 -11.82 1.78
N LEU A 96 -5.79 -10.98 2.82
CA LEU A 96 -5.29 -9.62 2.70
C LEU A 96 -3.80 -9.61 2.37
N SER A 97 -3.00 -10.46 3.01
CA SER A 97 -1.58 -10.64 2.70
C SER A 97 -1.39 -11.06 1.23
N GLU A 98 -2.14 -12.05 0.75
CA GLU A 98 -2.10 -12.48 -0.66
C GLU A 98 -2.52 -11.37 -1.64
N ALA A 99 -3.50 -10.55 -1.27
CA ALA A 99 -3.95 -9.42 -2.09
C ALA A 99 -2.85 -8.35 -2.20
N TYR A 100 -2.18 -8.02 -1.09
CA TYR A 100 -1.03 -7.11 -1.11
C TYR A 100 0.12 -7.67 -1.94
N GLU A 101 0.46 -8.95 -1.80
CA GLU A 101 1.51 -9.59 -2.61
C GLU A 101 1.28 -9.46 -4.11
N LYS A 102 0.04 -9.64 -4.56
CA LYS A 102 -0.33 -9.43 -5.98
C LYS A 102 -0.09 -7.99 -6.42
N ILE A 103 -0.52 -7.01 -5.62
CA ILE A 103 -0.37 -5.59 -5.94
C ILE A 103 1.10 -5.18 -5.96
N ILE A 104 1.90 -5.66 -5.00
CA ILE A 104 3.33 -5.38 -4.95
C ILE A 104 4.04 -5.97 -6.17
N SER A 105 3.70 -7.20 -6.58
CA SER A 105 4.23 -7.79 -7.81
C SER A 105 3.84 -7.02 -9.07
N GLU A 106 2.62 -6.48 -9.15
CA GLU A 106 2.22 -5.57 -10.25
C GLU A 106 3.03 -4.26 -10.24
N LEU A 107 3.40 -3.74 -9.07
CA LEU A 107 4.19 -2.52 -8.91
C LEU A 107 5.68 -2.72 -9.19
N GLU A 108 6.25 -3.89 -8.89
CA GLU A 108 7.64 -4.24 -9.23
C GLU A 108 7.90 -4.14 -10.74
N GLY A 109 6.87 -4.35 -11.57
CA GLY A 109 6.95 -4.15 -13.02
C GLY A 109 6.88 -2.68 -13.48
N LYS A 110 6.56 -1.73 -12.60
CA LYS A 110 6.32 -0.31 -12.92
C LYS A 110 7.25 0.65 -12.19
N THR A 111 7.74 0.29 -11.00
CA THR A 111 8.54 1.16 -10.12
C THR A 111 9.50 0.35 -9.25
N ASN A 112 10.41 1.06 -8.58
CA ASN A 112 11.33 0.46 -7.62
C ASN A 112 10.59 0.10 -6.32
N VAL A 113 10.48 -1.19 -6.02
CA VAL A 113 9.88 -1.68 -4.78
C VAL A 113 10.98 -2.20 -3.86
N GLN A 114 11.08 -1.64 -2.66
CA GLN A 114 11.95 -2.12 -1.60
C GLN A 114 11.14 -2.86 -0.55
N ARG A 115 11.50 -4.13 -0.32
CA ARG A 115 10.78 -5.03 0.58
C ARG A 115 11.58 -5.20 1.86
N TYR A 116 10.95 -4.92 2.99
CA TYR A 116 11.55 -5.08 4.30
C TYR A 116 10.72 -6.04 5.13
N ARG A 117 11.37 -7.07 5.66
CA ARG A 117 10.74 -7.95 6.64
C ARG A 117 10.60 -7.19 7.97
N TRP A 118 9.36 -7.04 8.43
CA TRP A 118 8.98 -6.14 9.51
C TRP A 118 8.33 -6.90 10.68
N GLU A 119 9.16 -7.58 11.44
CA GLU A 119 8.75 -8.45 12.56
C GLU A 119 8.96 -7.75 13.91
N ASP A 120 8.57 -8.39 15.00
CA ASP A 120 8.81 -7.86 16.34
C ASP A 120 10.32 -7.86 16.64
N GLY A 121 10.91 -6.66 16.63
CA GLY A 121 12.35 -6.42 16.78
C GLY A 121 13.01 -5.68 15.61
N SER A 122 12.29 -5.45 14.50
CA SER A 122 12.74 -4.56 13.43
C SER A 122 12.83 -3.12 13.90
N ASP A 123 13.88 -2.40 13.50
CA ASP A 123 14.06 -0.97 13.78
C ASP A 123 13.84 -0.14 12.51
N VAL A 124 13.41 1.11 12.68
CA VAL A 124 13.32 2.07 11.57
C VAL A 124 14.69 2.35 10.95
N GLU A 125 15.77 2.20 11.72
CA GLU A 125 17.15 2.33 11.23
C GLU A 125 17.54 1.26 10.20
N ASP A 126 16.81 0.13 10.17
CA ASP A 126 17.01 -0.93 9.17
C ASP A 126 16.48 -0.54 7.80
N ILE A 127 15.60 0.48 7.72
CA ILE A 127 15.00 0.95 6.47
C ILE A 127 15.93 1.96 5.81
N LYS A 128 16.60 1.52 4.75
CA LYS A 128 17.48 2.37 3.92
C LYS A 128 16.86 2.63 2.57
N ILE A 129 16.32 3.84 2.40
CA ILE A 129 15.71 4.29 1.15
C ILE A 129 16.82 4.56 0.14
N GLU A 130 17.15 3.57 -0.69
CA GLU A 130 18.14 3.72 -1.76
C GLU A 130 17.48 4.19 -3.07
N GLY A 131 18.17 5.04 -3.84
CA GLY A 131 17.76 5.39 -5.20
C GLY A 131 16.71 6.50 -5.32
N LEU A 132 16.53 7.34 -4.29
CA LEU A 132 15.87 8.62 -4.47
C LEU A 132 16.72 9.47 -5.43
N LEU A 133 16.20 9.70 -6.64
CA LEU A 133 16.82 10.62 -7.59
C LEU A 133 16.95 11.99 -6.90
N GLU A 134 18.18 12.49 -6.78
CA GLU A 134 18.36 13.86 -6.32
C GLU A 134 17.80 14.80 -7.39
N TYR A 135 17.14 15.87 -6.95
CA TYR A 135 16.46 16.85 -7.80
C TYR A 135 17.36 17.42 -8.93
N GLU A 136 18.68 17.34 -8.80
CA GLU A 136 19.65 17.77 -9.80
C GLU A 136 19.73 16.86 -11.04
N GLU A 137 19.37 15.57 -10.96
CA GLU A 137 19.46 14.63 -12.09
C GLU A 137 18.25 14.72 -13.06
N ILE A 138 17.21 15.47 -12.71
CA ILE A 138 15.94 15.56 -13.48
C ILE A 138 15.95 16.76 -14.47
N ARG A 139 16.98 17.62 -14.44
CA ARG A 139 17.16 18.71 -15.42
C ARG A 139 17.77 18.19 -16.73
N CYS A 140 16.91 17.88 -17.71
CA CYS A 140 17.24 18.00 -19.14
C CYS A 140 17.40 19.47 -19.54
#